data_AF-A0A1Y0GV21-F1
#
_entry.id   AF-A0A1Y0GV21-F1
#
_cell.length_a   1.000
_cell.length_b   1.000
_cell.length_c   1.000
_cell.angle_alpha   90.00
_cell.angle_beta   90.00
_cell.angle_gamma   90.00
#
_symmetry.space_group_name_H-M   'P 1'
#
loop_
_entity.id
_entity.type
_entity.pdbx_description
1 polymer ?
#
loop_
_entity_poly.entity_id
_entity_poly.type
_entity_poly.pdbx_seq_one_letter_code
_entity_poly.pdbx_strand_id
1 'polypeptide(L)'
;MVSSIILAITLGNLPAERPAGIFTEQESTRLVAFWNSPDRYRSEDLNPAEPFQPVYSPAASAWLHQMYKQRDPGQPLIPTRLPVARQPRHKEWDTYIDTQYNQDYAWAMSVAAWMNADLSQSPNEGPVGRPITPTPADLKALASDPPSFFLVHRPQKITVSFDGFVAIYEEGVDVPRKYPFLRSATGVVSSSTPPSANELTVLARQAKLPEILHKPLLAVAQLEGGFDTINTYDTGGISIGVIQFASLTTGRGSLAQLLQNYRSSHPAEFSTNFRKYGIDVAPDGRLSVIDPTSGFENSGSDAVRVIVQDKRLTAIFQRAAKLSTNFRTAQIKLLARTYNPLALSIPVTLNGKSFSVPISQIFRTEAGIATLMDRLVNRGTIDPTSDVLSSLARENNITSISGLNSLERDAITRLAYRHDFLSVSTLSQPTTETGTERPSNQIAGSPTGNPTQAGSIGRRNEIQRAPDESVAPFDPTQSGRVASNQPKPADPKAQPPAAVAKEPTPTAPAGPITIPGG
;
A
#
# COMPACT_ATOMS: atom_id res chain seq x y z
N MET A 1 10.04 24.19 72.61
CA MET A 1 9.35 22.99 72.09
C MET A 1 9.44 23.04 70.57
N VAL A 2 10.34 22.25 69.97
CA VAL A 2 10.55 22.18 68.53
C VAL A 2 9.97 20.84 68.07
N SER A 3 8.86 20.87 67.34
CA SER A 3 8.23 19.66 66.80
C SER A 3 8.93 19.23 65.52
N SER A 4 9.60 18.09 65.57
CA SER A 4 10.15 17.39 64.41
C SER A 4 9.02 16.72 63.62
N ILE A 5 8.81 17.15 62.38
CA ILE A 5 7.96 16.46 61.41
C ILE A 5 8.82 15.40 60.72
N ILE A 6 8.53 14.12 61.01
CA ILE A 6 9.11 12.98 60.30
C ILE A 6 8.28 12.76 59.04
N LEU A 7 8.85 13.09 57.88
CA LEU A 7 8.26 12.79 56.57
C LEU A 7 8.51 11.30 56.27
N ALA A 8 7.48 10.46 56.45
CA ALA A 8 7.51 9.07 56.03
C ALA A 8 7.44 9.02 54.49
N ILE A 9 8.57 8.78 53.83
CA ILE A 9 8.61 8.45 52.41
C ILE A 9 8.01 7.05 52.25
N THR A 10 6.77 6.98 51.81
CA THR A 10 6.15 5.73 51.37
C THR A 10 6.96 5.23 50.18
N LEU A 11 7.71 4.14 50.37
CA LEU A 11 8.35 3.37 49.31
C LEU A 11 7.24 2.78 48.42
N GLY A 12 6.71 3.61 47.51
CA GLY A 12 5.77 3.19 46.49
C GLY A 12 6.40 2.09 45.65
N ASN A 13 5.61 1.04 45.38
CA ASN A 13 5.97 -0.11 44.57
C ASN A 13 7.00 0.24 43.49
N LEU A 14 8.22 -0.28 43.63
CA LEU A 14 9.21 -0.21 42.56
C LEU A 14 8.53 -0.77 41.30
N PRO A 15 8.57 -0.04 40.17
CA PRO A 15 7.97 -0.52 38.93
C PRO A 15 8.57 -1.90 38.63
N ALA A 16 7.69 -2.88 38.37
CA ALA A 16 8.12 -4.23 38.02
C ALA A 16 9.22 -4.16 36.96
N GLU A 17 10.30 -4.92 37.17
CA GLU A 17 11.40 -4.99 36.21
C GLU A 17 10.82 -5.22 34.81
N ARG A 18 11.10 -4.29 33.89
CA ARG A 18 10.70 -4.46 32.50
C ARG A 18 11.35 -5.74 32.00
N PRO A 19 10.60 -6.64 31.32
CA PRO A 19 11.22 -7.78 30.67
C PRO A 19 12.36 -7.29 29.78
N ALA A 20 13.50 -7.98 29.82
CA ALA A 20 14.68 -7.59 29.07
C ALA A 20 14.33 -7.44 27.58
N GLY A 21 14.53 -6.23 27.05
CA GLY A 21 14.30 -5.90 25.64
C GLY A 21 15.25 -6.65 24.71
N ILE A 22 14.95 -6.63 23.41
CA ILE A 22 15.85 -7.18 22.37
C ILE A 22 17.03 -6.24 22.12
N PHE A 23 16.86 -4.96 22.42
CA PHE A 23 17.92 -3.96 22.41
C PHE A 23 18.48 -3.76 23.81
N THR A 24 19.81 -3.64 23.87
CA THR A 24 20.49 -3.21 25.09
C THR A 24 20.26 -1.72 25.33
N GLU A 25 20.36 -1.29 26.59
CA GLU A 25 20.28 0.14 26.94
C GLU A 25 21.31 0.97 26.16
N GLN A 26 22.53 0.46 26.02
CA GLN A 26 23.59 1.10 25.23
C GLN A 26 23.22 1.26 23.76
N GLU A 27 22.57 0.27 23.16
CA GLU A 27 22.05 0.39 21.79
C GLU A 27 20.98 1.48 21.69
N SER A 28 20.03 1.51 22.62
CA SER A 28 18.98 2.53 22.67
C SER A 28 19.57 3.95 22.80
N THR A 29 20.49 4.16 23.74
CA THR A 29 21.16 5.47 23.92
C THR A 29 21.90 5.90 22.65
N ARG A 30 22.64 4.97 22.02
CA ARG A 30 23.35 5.24 20.75
C ARG A 30 22.38 5.61 19.63
N LEU A 31 21.23 4.93 19.54
CA LEU A 31 20.21 5.16 18.51
C LEU A 31 19.54 6.52 18.66
N VAL A 32 19.22 6.94 19.89
CA VAL A 32 18.69 8.28 20.18
C VAL A 32 19.71 9.35 19.79
N ALA A 33 20.96 9.20 20.21
CA ALA A 33 22.02 10.14 19.84
C ALA A 33 22.24 10.21 18.33
N PHE A 34 22.19 9.06 17.64
CA PHE A 34 22.25 9.00 16.19
C PHE A 34 21.12 9.79 15.56
N TRP A 35 19.87 9.51 15.90
CA TRP A 35 18.69 10.07 15.25
C TRP A 35 18.36 11.53 15.61
N ASN A 36 18.87 12.02 16.74
CA ASN A 36 18.71 13.41 17.17
C ASN A 36 19.85 14.32 16.68
N SER A 37 20.74 13.82 15.83
CA SER A 37 21.69 14.68 15.10
C SER A 37 20.92 15.63 14.15
N PRO A 38 21.18 16.95 14.16
CA PRO A 38 20.34 17.96 13.50
C PRO A 38 20.02 17.72 12.02
N ASP A 39 20.95 17.12 11.27
CA ASP A 39 20.82 16.96 9.83
C ASP A 39 20.05 15.71 9.40
N ARG A 40 19.58 14.88 10.34
CA ARG A 40 18.96 13.59 10.02
C ARG A 40 17.46 13.63 9.79
N TYR A 41 16.80 14.64 10.33
CA TYR A 41 15.35 14.77 10.27
C TYR A 41 14.96 16.23 10.22
N ARG A 42 14.33 16.62 9.12
CA ARG A 42 13.75 17.96 8.94
C ARG A 42 12.28 17.81 8.58
N SER A 43 11.44 18.57 9.26
CA SER A 43 10.00 18.67 8.98
C SER A 43 9.67 20.12 8.67
N GLU A 44 8.94 20.33 7.59
CA GLU A 44 8.50 21.64 7.12
C GLU A 44 7.04 21.53 6.70
N ASP A 45 6.32 22.64 6.71
CA ASP A 45 4.97 22.64 6.13
C ASP A 45 5.03 22.30 4.65
N LEU A 46 4.13 21.41 4.22
CA LEU A 46 4.02 21.05 2.82
C LEU A 46 3.62 22.27 1.96
N ASN A 47 2.72 23.10 2.51
CA ASN A 47 2.36 24.40 1.94
C ASN A 47 2.58 25.50 3.01
N PRO A 48 3.74 26.17 3.02
CA PRO A 48 4.04 27.20 4.02
C PRO A 48 3.11 28.42 3.99
N ALA A 49 2.45 28.69 2.85
CA ALA A 49 1.50 29.80 2.73
C ALA A 49 0.13 29.45 3.34
N GLU A 50 -0.26 28.19 3.28
CA GLU A 50 -1.52 27.66 3.81
C GLU A 50 -1.25 26.33 4.55
N PRO A 51 -0.63 26.40 5.74
CA PRO A 51 -0.15 25.23 6.44
C PRO A 51 -1.28 24.30 6.89
N PHE A 52 -2.45 24.84 7.24
CA PHE A 52 -3.62 24.04 7.59
C PHE A 52 -4.47 23.70 6.36
N GLN A 53 -4.85 22.43 6.23
CA GLN A 53 -5.62 21.90 5.11
C GLN A 53 -6.59 20.81 5.57
N PRO A 54 -7.73 20.62 4.88
CA PRO A 54 -8.58 19.46 5.14
C PRO A 54 -7.87 18.18 4.69
N VAL A 55 -7.84 17.18 5.58
CA VAL A 55 -7.35 15.83 5.26
C VAL A 55 -8.43 14.80 5.56
N TYR A 56 -8.43 13.72 4.78
CA TYR A 56 -9.40 12.66 4.97
C TYR A 56 -9.19 11.95 6.32
N SER A 57 -10.29 11.70 7.03
CA SER A 57 -10.27 11.20 8.41
C SER A 57 -10.06 9.68 8.47
N PRO A 58 -9.02 9.17 9.17
CA PRO A 58 -8.87 7.74 9.41
C PRO A 58 -10.05 7.13 10.18
N ALA A 59 -10.69 7.89 11.08
CA ALA A 59 -11.86 7.45 11.81
C ALA A 59 -13.06 7.22 10.88
N ALA A 60 -13.32 8.15 9.95
CA ALA A 60 -14.38 7.98 8.96
C ALA A 60 -14.09 6.84 7.97
N SER A 61 -12.83 6.68 7.59
CA SER A 61 -12.41 5.54 6.78
C SER A 61 -12.68 4.20 7.48
N ALA A 62 -12.35 4.09 8.77
CA ALA A 62 -12.64 2.89 9.57
C ALA A 62 -14.15 2.65 9.73
N TRP A 63 -14.94 3.70 9.94
CA TRP A 63 -16.40 3.63 9.98
C TRP A 63 -16.99 3.11 8.66
N LEU A 64 -16.58 3.66 7.51
CA LEU A 64 -17.01 3.19 6.20
C LEU A 64 -16.67 1.73 5.96
N HIS A 65 -15.46 1.32 6.35
CA HIS A 65 -15.02 -0.07 6.22
C HIS A 65 -15.91 -1.03 7.01
N GLN A 66 -16.23 -0.69 8.27
CA GLN A 66 -17.14 -1.49 9.09
C GLN A 66 -18.54 -1.50 8.49
N MET A 67 -19.07 -0.34 8.11
CA MET A 67 -20.38 -0.20 7.50
C MET A 67 -20.53 -1.05 6.24
N TYR A 68 -19.57 -0.97 5.31
CA TYR A 68 -19.63 -1.78 4.08
C TYR A 68 -19.54 -3.28 4.35
N LYS A 69 -18.75 -3.72 5.35
CA LYS A 69 -18.70 -5.13 5.75
C LYS A 69 -20.01 -5.65 6.32
N GLN A 70 -20.71 -4.83 7.10
CA GLN A 70 -22.01 -5.19 7.68
C GLN A 70 -23.14 -5.12 6.64
N ARG A 71 -23.07 -4.15 5.72
CA ARG A 71 -24.02 -3.96 4.63
C ARG A 71 -24.01 -5.14 3.65
N ASP A 72 -22.83 -5.61 3.28
CA ASP A 72 -22.64 -6.65 2.25
C ASP A 72 -21.79 -7.82 2.80
N PRO A 73 -22.31 -8.61 3.77
CA PRO A 73 -21.54 -9.68 4.41
C PRO A 73 -21.06 -10.71 3.38
N GLY A 74 -19.80 -11.12 3.53
CA GLY A 74 -19.14 -12.07 2.62
C GLY A 74 -18.63 -11.45 1.31
N GLN A 75 -18.87 -10.17 1.04
CA GLN A 75 -18.31 -9.48 -0.12
C GLN A 75 -16.95 -8.86 0.22
N PRO A 76 -15.90 -9.15 -0.57
CA PRO A 76 -14.61 -8.52 -0.35
C PRO A 76 -14.69 -7.03 -0.68
N LEU A 77 -14.14 -6.19 0.19
CA LEU A 77 -13.91 -4.78 -0.12
C LEU A 77 -12.64 -4.67 -0.96
N ILE A 78 -12.74 -3.98 -2.10
CA ILE A 78 -11.63 -3.79 -3.03
C ILE A 78 -11.14 -2.34 -2.90
N PRO A 79 -9.86 -2.08 -2.58
CA PRO A 79 -9.33 -0.72 -2.39
C PRO A 79 -9.63 0.24 -3.54
N THR A 80 -9.63 -0.24 -4.77
CA THR A 80 -9.80 0.59 -5.97
C THR A 80 -11.26 0.79 -6.39
N ARG A 81 -12.24 0.20 -5.68
CA ARG A 81 -13.65 0.24 -6.07
C ARG A 81 -14.56 0.41 -4.87
N LEU A 82 -15.40 1.45 -4.91
CA LEU A 82 -16.47 1.61 -3.94
C LEU A 82 -17.51 0.49 -4.13
N PRO A 83 -18.01 -0.13 -3.04
CA PRO A 83 -19.03 -1.16 -3.14
C PRO A 83 -20.34 -0.59 -3.69
N VAL A 84 -20.87 -1.18 -4.76
CA VAL A 84 -22.11 -0.72 -5.41
C VAL A 84 -23.33 -1.06 -4.56
N ALA A 85 -24.27 -0.12 -4.46
CA ALA A 85 -25.56 -0.34 -3.82
C ALA A 85 -26.34 -1.49 -4.47
N ARG A 86 -26.75 -2.48 -3.66
CA ARG A 86 -27.49 -3.69 -4.10
C ARG A 86 -28.98 -3.62 -3.82
N GLN A 87 -29.38 -2.72 -2.93
CA GLN A 87 -30.77 -2.53 -2.51
C GLN A 87 -31.12 -1.04 -2.62
N PRO A 88 -32.39 -0.66 -2.84
CA PRO A 88 -32.82 0.73 -2.85
C PRO A 88 -32.35 1.48 -1.60
N ARG A 89 -32.45 0.85 -0.42
CA ARG A 89 -32.04 1.45 0.84
C ARG A 89 -30.54 1.78 0.90
N HIS A 90 -29.69 0.98 0.28
CA HIS A 90 -28.25 1.28 0.21
C HIS A 90 -27.98 2.57 -0.59
N LYS A 91 -28.79 2.88 -1.61
CA LYS A 91 -28.66 4.13 -2.37
C LYS A 91 -29.01 5.37 -1.53
N GLU A 92 -29.98 5.23 -0.63
CA GLU A 92 -30.34 6.29 0.32
C GLU A 92 -29.21 6.52 1.32
N TRP A 93 -28.61 5.45 1.85
CA TRP A 93 -27.41 5.56 2.69
C TRP A 93 -26.24 6.19 1.95
N ASP A 94 -25.98 5.79 0.71
CA ASP A 94 -24.89 6.36 -0.10
C ASP A 94 -25.13 7.86 -0.38
N THR A 95 -26.38 8.28 -0.63
CA THR A 95 -26.78 9.69 -0.77
C THR A 95 -26.54 10.48 0.52
N TYR A 96 -26.91 9.92 1.67
CA TYR A 96 -26.65 10.53 2.98
C TYR A 96 -25.13 10.69 3.22
N ILE A 97 -24.35 9.63 2.97
CA ILE A 97 -22.88 9.65 3.12
C ILE A 97 -22.26 10.71 2.20
N ASP A 98 -22.71 10.82 0.95
CA ASP A 98 -22.22 11.83 0.02
C ASP A 98 -22.52 13.25 0.49
N THR A 99 -23.70 13.47 1.08
CA THR A 99 -24.09 14.75 1.67
C THR A 99 -23.19 15.09 2.86
N GLN A 100 -23.02 14.16 3.81
CA GLN A 100 -22.18 14.38 4.99
C GLN A 100 -20.70 14.57 4.61
N TYR A 101 -20.18 13.81 3.64
CA TYR A 101 -18.82 13.96 3.14
C TYR A 101 -18.57 15.37 2.60
N ASN A 102 -19.47 15.90 1.77
CA ASN A 102 -19.33 17.22 1.16
C ASN A 102 -19.48 18.35 2.21
N GLN A 103 -20.41 18.18 3.14
CA GLN A 103 -20.61 19.11 4.27
C GLN A 103 -19.37 19.16 5.18
N ASP A 104 -18.81 18.01 5.54
CA ASP A 104 -17.60 17.92 6.37
C ASP A 104 -16.39 18.50 5.65
N TYR A 105 -16.27 18.31 4.33
CA TYR A 105 -15.19 18.93 3.54
C TYR A 105 -15.29 20.46 3.55
N ALA A 106 -16.48 21.01 3.26
CA ALA A 106 -16.70 22.45 3.25
C ALA A 106 -16.46 23.08 4.63
N TRP A 107 -16.89 22.40 5.69
CA TRP A 107 -16.60 22.80 7.07
C TRP A 107 -15.10 22.74 7.40
N ALA A 108 -14.40 21.66 7.05
CA ALA A 108 -12.96 21.55 7.30
C ALA A 108 -12.17 22.60 6.51
N MET A 109 -12.59 22.92 5.28
CA MET A 109 -12.03 24.03 4.50
C MET A 109 -12.19 25.38 5.20
N SER A 110 -13.36 25.69 5.77
CA SER A 110 -13.57 26.97 6.46
C SER A 110 -12.77 27.06 7.76
N VAL A 111 -12.66 25.95 8.51
CA VAL A 111 -11.79 25.87 9.70
C VAL A 111 -10.32 26.06 9.31
N ALA A 112 -9.84 25.39 8.25
CA ALA A 112 -8.46 25.54 7.77
C ALA A 112 -8.16 27.00 7.34
N ALA A 113 -9.06 27.64 6.61
CA ALA A 113 -8.94 29.04 6.22
C ALA A 113 -8.90 29.97 7.43
N TRP A 114 -9.72 29.72 8.45
CA TRP A 114 -9.69 30.45 9.70
C TRP A 114 -8.34 30.28 10.44
N MET A 115 -7.83 29.06 10.57
CA MET A 115 -6.53 28.79 11.22
C MET A 115 -5.36 29.43 10.45
N ASN A 116 -5.41 29.45 9.12
CA ASN A 116 -4.40 30.12 8.30
C ASN A 116 -4.47 31.66 8.43
N ALA A 117 -5.69 32.22 8.51
CA ALA A 117 -5.88 33.65 8.75
C ALA A 117 -5.34 34.09 10.12
N ASP A 118 -5.56 33.26 11.16
CA ASP A 118 -5.05 33.50 12.51
C ASP A 118 -3.51 33.55 12.55
N LEU A 119 -2.84 32.62 11.85
CA LEU A 119 -1.38 32.66 11.69
C LEU A 119 -0.88 33.93 11.00
N SER A 120 -1.67 34.49 10.07
CA SER A 120 -1.35 35.74 9.37
C SER A 120 -1.75 37.01 10.14
N GLN A 121 -2.32 36.87 11.35
CA GLN A 121 -2.91 37.97 12.15
C GLN A 121 -3.99 38.76 11.38
N SER A 122 -4.69 38.10 10.45
CA SER A 122 -5.79 38.71 9.72
C SER A 122 -7.10 38.53 10.50
N PRO A 123 -7.91 39.59 10.67
CA PRO A 123 -9.23 39.45 11.29
C PRO A 123 -10.09 38.52 10.46
N ASN A 124 -10.61 37.45 11.06
CA ASN A 124 -11.57 36.57 10.41
C ASN A 124 -12.67 36.18 11.38
N GLU A 125 -13.90 36.05 10.89
CA GLU A 125 -14.99 35.48 11.66
C GLU A 125 -14.63 34.01 11.96
N GLY A 126 -14.90 33.56 13.18
CA GLY A 126 -14.62 32.18 13.59
C GLY A 126 -15.31 31.16 12.68
N PRO A 127 -14.87 29.90 12.68
CA PRO A 127 -15.45 28.89 11.80
C PRO A 127 -16.93 28.70 12.11
N VAL A 128 -17.74 28.58 11.05
CA VAL A 128 -19.15 28.18 11.17
C VAL A 128 -19.20 26.80 11.85
N GLY A 129 -20.16 26.60 12.76
CA GLY A 129 -20.38 25.31 13.41
C GLY A 129 -20.56 24.19 12.39
N ARG A 130 -20.05 23.00 12.70
CA ARG A 130 -20.14 21.83 11.81
C ARG A 130 -21.62 21.52 11.52
N PRO A 131 -22.06 21.50 10.26
CA PRO A 131 -23.40 21.06 9.92
C PRO A 131 -23.58 19.58 10.27
N ILE A 132 -24.64 19.25 10.99
CA ILE A 132 -24.98 17.87 11.38
C ILE A 132 -26.24 17.47 10.62
N THR A 133 -26.10 16.56 9.67
CA THR A 133 -27.26 15.90 9.05
C THR A 133 -27.60 14.65 9.87
N PRO A 134 -28.83 14.51 10.40
CA PRO A 134 -29.20 13.36 11.20
C PRO A 134 -28.98 12.04 10.44
N THR A 135 -28.27 11.10 11.05
CA THR A 135 -28.05 9.76 10.48
C THR A 135 -29.37 9.01 10.34
N PRO A 136 -29.68 8.40 9.18
CA PRO A 136 -30.82 7.50 9.05
C PRO A 136 -30.81 6.44 10.16
N ALA A 137 -31.95 6.23 10.82
CA ALA A 137 -32.03 5.41 12.04
C ALA A 137 -31.52 3.98 11.85
N ASP A 138 -31.77 3.38 10.68
CA ASP A 138 -31.31 2.05 10.33
C ASP A 138 -29.81 1.99 9.95
N LEU A 139 -29.27 3.02 9.31
CA LEU A 139 -27.82 3.17 9.10
C LEU A 139 -27.09 3.31 10.44
N LYS A 140 -27.67 4.11 11.35
CA LYS A 140 -27.17 4.26 12.72
C LYS A 140 -27.24 2.94 13.50
N ALA A 141 -28.31 2.16 13.34
CA ALA A 141 -28.41 0.83 13.92
C ALA A 141 -27.37 -0.15 13.34
N LEU A 142 -27.02 -0.01 12.06
CA LEU A 142 -26.00 -0.82 11.40
C LEU A 142 -24.59 -0.48 11.91
N ALA A 143 -24.18 0.80 11.81
CA ALA A 143 -22.78 1.22 11.90
C ALA A 143 -22.52 2.35 12.91
N SER A 144 -23.47 2.76 13.74
CA SER A 144 -23.43 3.97 14.58
C SER A 144 -23.35 5.28 13.79
N ASP A 145 -23.32 6.43 14.48
CA ASP A 145 -23.18 7.72 13.81
C ASP A 145 -21.79 7.87 13.15
N PRO A 146 -21.69 8.42 11.93
CA PRO A 146 -20.41 8.62 11.29
C PRO A 146 -19.59 9.68 12.04
N PRO A 147 -18.26 9.47 12.22
CA PRO A 147 -17.37 10.55 12.63
C PRO A 147 -17.21 11.58 11.50
N SER A 148 -16.47 12.67 11.74
CA SER A 148 -16.15 13.63 10.67
C SER A 148 -15.34 12.96 9.57
N PHE A 149 -15.78 13.13 8.32
CA PHE A 149 -15.08 12.64 7.13
C PHE A 149 -13.76 13.38 6.87
N PHE A 150 -13.66 14.62 7.35
CA PHE A 150 -12.46 15.44 7.22
C PHE A 150 -12.02 16.00 8.57
N LEU A 151 -10.71 16.11 8.73
CA LEU A 151 -10.05 16.79 9.83
C LEU A 151 -9.25 17.95 9.26
N VAL A 152 -8.98 18.98 10.05
CA VAL A 152 -7.97 19.98 9.69
C VAL A 152 -6.63 19.50 10.24
N HIS A 153 -5.66 19.33 9.35
CA HIS A 153 -4.29 18.92 9.68
C HIS A 153 -3.31 19.94 9.13
N ARG A 154 -2.06 19.85 9.58
CA ARG A 154 -0.93 20.63 9.07
C ARG A 154 0.05 19.71 8.35
N PRO A 155 -0.22 19.28 7.09
CA PRO A 155 0.61 18.31 6.39
C PRO A 155 2.06 18.76 6.31
N GLN A 156 2.98 17.82 6.56
CA GLN A 156 4.41 18.10 6.57
C GLN A 156 5.09 17.49 5.34
N LYS A 157 6.09 18.20 4.83
CA LYS A 157 7.16 17.66 4.02
C LYS A 157 8.32 17.27 4.94
N ILE A 158 8.69 16.00 4.91
CA ILE A 158 9.67 15.41 5.83
C ILE A 158 10.87 14.93 5.03
N THR A 159 12.06 15.42 5.39
CA THR A 159 13.34 14.98 4.82
C THR A 159 14.11 14.18 5.86
N VAL A 160 14.49 12.95 5.50
CA VAL A 160 15.29 12.06 6.35
C VAL A 160 16.63 11.79 5.64
N SER A 161 17.74 12.03 6.34
CA SER A 161 19.09 11.89 5.78
C SER A 161 20.00 11.07 6.69
N PHE A 162 20.65 10.03 6.18
CA PHE A 162 21.62 9.24 6.93
C PHE A 162 22.49 8.37 6.04
N ASP A 163 23.78 8.27 6.37
CA ASP A 163 24.75 7.40 5.69
C ASP A 163 24.71 7.56 4.15
N GLY A 164 24.63 8.80 3.67
CA GLY A 164 24.54 9.17 2.25
C GLY A 164 23.18 8.93 1.58
N PHE A 165 22.22 8.36 2.30
CA PHE A 165 20.84 8.17 1.83
C PHE A 165 19.95 9.35 2.23
N VAL A 166 19.08 9.77 1.31
CA VAL A 166 18.06 10.80 1.55
C VAL A 166 16.70 10.27 1.09
N ALA A 167 15.70 10.40 1.96
CA ALA A 167 14.30 10.16 1.64
C ALA A 167 13.47 11.41 1.91
N ILE A 168 12.50 11.67 1.05
CA ILE A 168 11.56 12.79 1.19
C ILE A 168 10.16 12.19 1.19
N TYR A 169 9.36 12.60 2.17
CA TYR A 169 7.98 12.19 2.33
C TYR A 169 7.06 13.40 2.42
N GLU A 170 5.83 13.22 1.99
CA GLU A 170 4.76 14.21 2.13
C GLU A 170 3.60 13.52 2.85
N GLU A 171 3.13 14.12 3.93
CA GLU A 171 1.92 13.68 4.64
C GLU A 171 0.65 14.12 3.90
N GLY A 172 -0.50 13.57 4.30
CA GLY A 172 -1.78 13.90 3.67
C GLY A 172 -1.97 13.21 2.32
N VAL A 173 -1.67 11.89 2.27
CA VAL A 173 -1.84 11.06 1.07
C VAL A 173 -3.21 11.29 0.44
N ASP A 174 -3.22 11.64 -0.85
CA ASP A 174 -4.45 11.73 -1.63
C ASP A 174 -5.02 10.33 -1.84
N VAL A 175 -6.22 10.11 -1.31
CA VAL A 175 -6.93 8.83 -1.38
C VAL A 175 -8.26 9.03 -2.10
N PRO A 176 -8.78 7.99 -2.77
CA PRO A 176 -10.08 8.07 -3.41
C PRO A 176 -11.18 8.59 -2.47
N ARG A 177 -12.17 9.27 -3.04
CA ARG A 177 -13.36 9.70 -2.27
C ARG A 177 -14.00 8.50 -1.56
N LYS A 178 -14.29 8.66 -0.25
CA LYS A 178 -14.87 7.62 0.62
C LYS A 178 -13.99 6.36 0.74
N TYR A 179 -12.66 6.50 0.71
CA TYR A 179 -11.73 5.38 0.79
C TYR A 179 -11.81 4.65 2.15
N PRO A 180 -12.22 3.37 2.23
CA PRO A 180 -12.42 2.70 3.52
C PRO A 180 -11.13 2.11 4.13
N PHE A 181 -9.97 2.31 3.52
CA PHE A 181 -8.72 1.67 3.97
C PHE A 181 -7.70 2.61 4.62
N LEU A 182 -7.93 3.93 4.68
CA LEU A 182 -7.05 4.88 5.38
C LEU A 182 -7.03 4.61 6.89
N ARG A 183 -5.84 4.49 7.48
CA ARG A 183 -5.63 4.26 8.92
C ARG A 183 -4.68 5.26 9.57
N SER A 184 -3.92 6.02 8.78
CA SER A 184 -3.06 7.09 9.30
C SER A 184 -3.09 8.32 8.40
N ALA A 185 -3.47 9.48 8.94
CA ALA A 185 -3.43 10.76 8.24
C ALA A 185 -1.98 11.25 8.00
N THR A 186 -1.05 10.81 8.84
CA THR A 186 0.40 11.06 8.72
C THR A 186 1.13 9.92 8.04
N GLY A 187 0.42 8.89 7.57
CA GLY A 187 0.99 7.85 6.74
C GLY A 187 1.50 8.43 5.42
N VAL A 188 2.44 7.74 4.79
CA VAL A 188 3.10 8.21 3.57
C VAL A 188 3.06 7.11 2.51
N VAL A 189 3.22 7.53 1.26
CA VAL A 189 3.45 6.64 0.13
C VAL A 189 4.71 7.10 -0.60
N SER A 190 5.55 6.14 -0.99
CA SER A 190 6.66 6.41 -1.90
C SER A 190 6.72 5.28 -2.90
N SER A 191 6.48 5.61 -4.16
CA SER A 191 6.53 4.68 -5.27
C SER A 191 7.92 4.68 -5.88
N SER A 192 8.39 3.49 -6.25
CA SER A 192 9.67 3.30 -6.92
C SER A 192 9.47 2.70 -8.31
N THR A 193 10.48 2.84 -9.17
CA THR A 193 10.46 2.19 -10.49
C THR A 193 10.50 0.68 -10.32
N PRO A 194 9.63 -0.07 -11.02
CA PRO A 194 9.72 -1.53 -11.04
C PRO A 194 11.12 -1.98 -11.48
N PRO A 195 11.63 -3.09 -10.94
CA PRO A 195 12.94 -3.60 -11.31
C PRO A 195 12.98 -3.98 -12.79
N SER A 196 14.15 -3.78 -13.41
CA SER A 196 14.35 -4.22 -14.80
C SER A 196 14.29 -5.74 -14.92
N ALA A 197 13.98 -6.25 -16.12
CA ALA A 197 13.99 -7.69 -16.38
C ALA A 197 15.34 -8.34 -16.03
N ASN A 198 16.45 -7.68 -16.39
CA ASN A 198 17.80 -8.16 -16.11
C ASN A 198 18.09 -8.23 -14.61
N GLU A 199 17.72 -7.18 -13.87
CA GLU A 199 17.90 -7.15 -12.41
C GLU A 199 17.12 -8.29 -11.74
N LEU A 200 15.85 -8.49 -12.11
CA LEU A 200 15.07 -9.59 -11.54
C LEU A 200 15.60 -10.96 -11.91
N THR A 201 16.08 -11.18 -13.13
CA THR A 201 16.72 -12.45 -13.50
C THR A 201 17.95 -12.72 -12.64
N VAL A 202 18.79 -11.71 -12.39
CA VAL A 202 19.97 -11.85 -11.51
C VAL A 202 19.53 -12.21 -10.08
N LEU A 203 18.55 -11.47 -9.53
CA LEU A 203 18.05 -11.72 -8.18
C LEU A 203 17.36 -13.09 -8.06
N ALA A 204 16.59 -13.52 -9.07
CA ALA A 204 15.93 -14.82 -9.09
C ALA A 204 16.94 -15.98 -9.13
N ARG A 205 18.03 -15.84 -9.89
CA ARG A 205 19.15 -16.79 -9.89
C ARG A 205 19.85 -16.84 -8.53
N GLN A 206 20.11 -15.69 -7.92
CA GLN A 206 20.69 -15.62 -6.56
C GLN A 206 19.76 -16.25 -5.51
N ALA A 207 18.45 -16.06 -5.66
CA ALA A 207 17.42 -16.70 -4.85
C ALA A 207 17.26 -18.21 -5.14
N LYS A 208 17.98 -18.75 -6.12
CA LYS A 208 17.93 -20.15 -6.59
C LYS A 208 16.53 -20.58 -7.01
N LEU A 209 15.81 -19.68 -7.69
CA LEU A 209 14.47 -19.97 -8.20
C LEU A 209 14.53 -20.74 -9.52
N PRO A 210 13.60 -21.69 -9.76
CA PRO A 210 13.43 -22.31 -11.07
C PRO A 210 13.20 -21.27 -12.17
N GLU A 211 13.80 -21.48 -13.35
CA GLU A 211 13.75 -20.51 -14.47
C GLU A 211 12.32 -20.18 -14.91
N ILE A 212 11.42 -21.16 -14.87
CA ILE A 212 10.00 -20.97 -15.23
C ILE A 212 9.28 -19.92 -14.38
N LEU A 213 9.80 -19.59 -13.19
CA LEU A 213 9.23 -18.55 -12.32
C LEU A 213 9.79 -17.15 -12.60
N HIS A 214 10.90 -17.01 -13.33
CA HIS A 214 11.60 -15.73 -13.44
C HIS A 214 10.73 -14.65 -14.09
N LYS A 215 10.13 -14.93 -15.25
CA LYS A 215 9.29 -13.95 -15.94
C LYS A 215 7.90 -13.76 -15.31
N PRO A 216 7.21 -14.82 -14.81
CA PRO A 216 5.97 -14.62 -14.07
C PRO A 216 6.13 -13.71 -12.85
N LEU A 217 7.21 -13.91 -12.08
CA LEU A 217 7.52 -13.04 -10.94
C LEU A 217 7.76 -11.59 -11.37
N LEU A 218 8.47 -11.38 -12.48
CA LEU A 218 8.66 -10.04 -13.06
C LEU A 218 7.34 -9.39 -13.46
N ALA A 219 6.50 -10.11 -14.18
CA ALA A 219 5.25 -9.58 -14.69
C ALA A 219 4.30 -9.19 -13.54
N VAL A 220 4.27 -9.96 -12.44
CA VAL A 220 3.49 -9.62 -11.24
C VAL A 220 4.11 -8.46 -10.47
N ALA A 221 5.43 -8.47 -10.25
CA ALA A 221 6.13 -7.39 -9.54
C ALA A 221 5.95 -6.02 -10.23
N GLN A 222 5.91 -6.00 -11.56
CA GLN A 222 5.67 -4.78 -12.34
C GLN A 222 4.32 -4.11 -12.07
N LEU A 223 3.34 -4.84 -11.52
CA LEU A 223 2.02 -4.30 -11.19
C LEU A 223 1.98 -3.64 -9.79
N GLU A 224 2.88 -4.01 -8.88
CA GLU A 224 2.85 -3.58 -7.48
C GLU A 224 3.85 -2.45 -7.19
N GLY A 225 4.99 -2.42 -7.90
CA GLY A 225 6.04 -1.40 -7.75
C GLY A 225 7.44 -1.99 -7.62
N GLY A 226 8.42 -1.15 -7.25
CA GLY A 226 9.79 -1.58 -7.04
C GLY A 226 10.08 -2.09 -5.62
N PHE A 227 11.34 -2.48 -5.41
CA PHE A 227 11.82 -3.09 -4.16
C PHE A 227 11.74 -2.16 -2.94
N ASP A 228 11.74 -0.86 -3.16
CA ASP A 228 11.69 0.20 -2.15
C ASP A 228 10.37 0.97 -2.16
N THR A 229 9.35 0.50 -2.89
CA THR A 229 7.99 1.05 -2.76
C THR A 229 7.50 0.84 -1.34
N ILE A 230 6.95 1.88 -0.72
CA ILE A 230 6.46 1.84 0.66
C ILE A 230 5.11 2.55 0.79
N ASN A 231 4.26 2.00 1.64
CA ASN A 231 2.97 2.57 2.04
C ASN A 231 2.79 2.37 3.55
N THR A 232 2.46 3.45 4.27
CA THR A 232 2.20 3.44 5.72
C THR A 232 0.85 4.07 6.11
N TYR A 233 -0.03 4.32 5.14
CA TYR A 233 -1.28 5.04 5.38
C TYR A 233 -2.50 4.13 5.54
N ASP A 234 -2.46 2.87 5.09
CA ASP A 234 -3.64 2.01 5.00
C ASP A 234 -3.71 0.83 6.01
N THR A 235 -4.66 -0.08 5.79
CA THR A 235 -4.88 -1.28 6.63
C THR A 235 -3.70 -2.25 6.72
N GLY A 236 -2.72 -2.15 5.81
CA GLY A 236 -1.51 -2.97 5.82
C GLY A 236 -0.55 -2.63 6.96
N GLY A 237 -0.74 -1.49 7.64
CA GLY A 237 0.20 -0.97 8.62
C GLY A 237 1.41 -0.39 7.90
N ILE A 238 2.43 -1.21 7.68
CA ILE A 238 3.61 -0.88 6.87
C ILE A 238 3.69 -1.91 5.75
N SER A 239 3.65 -1.46 4.50
CA SER A 239 3.73 -2.30 3.30
C SER A 239 4.93 -1.90 2.47
N ILE A 240 5.79 -2.87 2.11
CA ILE A 240 7.08 -2.58 1.43
C ILE A 240 7.37 -3.56 0.31
N GLY A 241 7.96 -3.05 -0.76
CA GLY A 241 8.68 -3.82 -1.76
C GLY A 241 7.81 -4.37 -2.88
N VAL A 242 8.38 -5.34 -3.61
CA VAL A 242 7.88 -5.79 -4.93
C VAL A 242 6.48 -6.40 -4.95
N ILE A 243 5.94 -6.74 -3.78
CA ILE A 243 4.54 -7.16 -3.62
C ILE A 243 3.88 -6.58 -2.37
N GLN A 244 4.42 -5.45 -1.86
CA GLN A 244 3.87 -4.78 -0.69
C GLN A 244 3.78 -5.71 0.54
N PHE A 245 4.91 -6.32 0.94
CA PHE A 245 5.01 -7.12 2.15
C PHE A 245 4.52 -6.29 3.35
N ALA A 246 3.43 -6.72 3.99
CA ALA A 246 2.72 -5.94 4.99
C ALA A 246 3.07 -6.40 6.41
N SER A 247 3.20 -5.47 7.35
CA SER A 247 3.34 -5.78 8.77
C SER A 247 2.02 -6.24 9.39
N LEU A 248 0.90 -5.84 8.76
CA LEU A 248 -0.43 -5.76 9.39
C LEU A 248 -0.38 -4.87 10.64
N THR A 249 -1.52 -4.72 11.31
CA THR A 249 -1.60 -3.94 12.56
C THR A 249 -0.90 -4.62 13.74
N THR A 250 -0.64 -5.93 13.67
CA THR A 250 -0.04 -6.72 14.77
C THR A 250 1.49 -6.75 14.72
N GLY A 251 2.10 -6.31 13.62
CA GLY A 251 3.54 -6.43 13.40
C GLY A 251 4.02 -7.86 13.14
N ARG A 252 3.13 -8.78 12.70
CA ARG A 252 3.42 -10.20 12.44
C ARG A 252 3.15 -10.64 10.99
N GLY A 253 2.88 -9.71 10.09
CA GLY A 253 2.56 -10.01 8.69
C GLY A 253 3.75 -10.49 7.86
N SER A 254 3.58 -10.51 6.53
CA SER A 254 4.61 -10.96 5.58
C SER A 254 5.88 -10.12 5.63
N LEU A 255 5.81 -8.84 6.05
CA LEU A 255 7.00 -8.02 6.30
C LEU A 255 7.86 -8.55 7.45
N ALA A 256 7.24 -8.95 8.57
CA ALA A 256 7.98 -9.49 9.69
C ALA A 256 8.63 -10.84 9.35
N GLN A 257 7.93 -11.66 8.56
CA GLN A 257 8.48 -12.91 8.00
C GLN A 257 9.67 -12.65 7.06
N LEU A 258 9.59 -11.62 6.21
CA LEU A 258 10.70 -11.20 5.35
C LEU A 258 11.93 -10.84 6.16
N LEU A 259 11.77 -9.95 7.15
CA LEU A 259 12.86 -9.50 8.01
C LEU A 259 13.45 -10.66 8.83
N GLN A 260 12.63 -11.56 9.36
CA GLN A 260 13.09 -12.75 10.08
C GLN A 260 13.93 -13.67 9.17
N ASN A 261 13.46 -13.94 7.95
CA ASN A 261 14.22 -14.73 6.97
C ASN A 261 15.53 -14.03 6.57
N TYR A 262 15.51 -12.70 6.39
CA TYR A 262 16.70 -11.92 6.06
C TYR A 262 17.72 -11.95 7.20
N ARG A 263 17.29 -11.75 8.45
CA ARG A 263 18.13 -11.88 9.65
C ARG A 263 18.77 -13.25 9.76
N SER A 264 18.00 -14.32 9.56
CA SER A 264 18.51 -15.69 9.68
C SER A 264 19.50 -16.05 8.57
N SER A 265 19.31 -15.54 7.35
CA SER A 265 20.16 -15.87 6.20
C SER A 265 21.36 -14.95 6.03
N HIS A 266 21.26 -13.70 6.47
CA HIS A 266 22.28 -12.67 6.30
C HIS A 266 22.40 -11.78 7.56
N PRO A 267 22.77 -12.36 8.73
CA PRO A 267 22.68 -11.66 10.01
C PRO A 267 23.54 -10.38 10.08
N ALA A 268 24.74 -10.39 9.49
CA ALA A 268 25.62 -9.22 9.49
C ALA A 268 25.04 -8.06 8.66
N GLU A 269 24.47 -8.34 7.49
CA GLU A 269 23.82 -7.31 6.68
C GLU A 269 22.48 -6.86 7.28
N PHE A 270 21.71 -7.77 7.88
CA PHE A 270 20.51 -7.38 8.63
C PHE A 270 20.88 -6.41 9.74
N SER A 271 21.96 -6.69 10.49
CA SER A 271 22.45 -5.79 11.52
C SER A 271 22.83 -4.43 10.93
N THR A 272 23.53 -4.41 9.80
CA THR A 272 23.96 -3.19 9.11
C THR A 272 22.79 -2.37 8.55
N ASN A 273 21.76 -3.03 8.02
CA ASN A 273 20.66 -2.39 7.30
C ASN A 273 19.46 -2.05 8.19
N PHE A 274 19.26 -2.77 9.30
CA PHE A 274 18.10 -2.60 10.18
C PHE A 274 18.51 -2.37 11.64
N ARG A 275 19.18 -3.33 12.30
CA ARG A 275 19.44 -3.26 13.76
C ARG A 275 20.26 -2.02 14.13
N LYS A 276 21.27 -1.66 13.33
CA LYS A 276 22.10 -0.46 13.50
C LYS A 276 21.27 0.82 13.67
N TYR A 277 20.09 0.86 13.07
CA TYR A 277 19.17 1.99 13.01
C TYR A 277 17.90 1.82 13.87
N GLY A 278 17.81 0.73 14.64
CA GLY A 278 16.75 0.53 15.62
C GLY A 278 15.56 -0.28 15.15
N ILE A 279 15.72 -1.13 14.12
CA ILE A 279 14.69 -2.10 13.70
C ILE A 279 15.21 -3.53 13.89
N ASP A 280 14.42 -4.38 14.54
CA ASP A 280 14.66 -5.81 14.65
C ASP A 280 13.33 -6.61 14.57
N VAL A 281 13.43 -7.93 14.64
CA VAL A 281 12.31 -8.87 14.75
C VAL A 281 12.56 -9.79 15.94
N ALA A 282 11.58 -9.90 16.81
CA ALA A 282 11.58 -10.82 17.93
C ALA A 282 11.64 -12.28 17.47
N PRO A 283 12.12 -13.23 18.31
CA PRO A 283 12.14 -14.65 17.97
C PRO A 283 10.78 -15.22 17.56
N ASP A 284 9.70 -14.65 18.11
CA ASP A 284 8.34 -15.04 17.80
C ASP A 284 7.78 -14.39 16.52
N GLY A 285 8.59 -13.63 15.78
CA GLY A 285 8.22 -13.02 14.50
C GLY A 285 7.48 -11.69 14.61
N ARG A 286 7.50 -11.01 15.77
CA ARG A 286 6.98 -9.63 15.91
C ARG A 286 8.05 -8.60 15.56
N LEU A 287 7.66 -7.52 14.87
CA LEU A 287 8.52 -6.33 14.75
C LEU A 287 8.86 -5.75 16.13
N SER A 288 10.12 -5.36 16.32
CA SER A 288 10.57 -4.56 17.47
C SER A 288 11.36 -3.36 16.96
N VAL A 289 11.10 -2.17 17.52
CA VAL A 289 11.79 -0.93 17.15
C VAL A 289 12.13 -0.07 18.34
N ILE A 290 13.23 0.67 18.23
CA ILE A 290 13.54 1.77 19.15
C ILE A 290 12.87 3.04 18.62
N ASP A 291 12.05 3.66 19.46
CA ASP A 291 11.57 5.02 19.22
C ASP A 291 12.78 5.97 19.13
N PRO A 292 13.03 6.60 17.97
CA PRO A 292 14.19 7.45 17.78
C PRO A 292 14.27 8.65 18.73
N THR A 293 13.14 9.06 19.31
CA THR A 293 13.05 10.21 20.22
C THR A 293 13.31 9.81 21.67
N SER A 294 12.59 8.78 22.15
CA SER A 294 12.60 8.40 23.56
C SER A 294 13.61 7.29 23.91
N GLY A 295 14.08 6.54 22.92
CA GLY A 295 14.88 5.34 23.13
C GLY A 295 14.08 4.13 23.63
N PHE A 296 12.76 4.26 23.76
CA PHE A 296 11.89 3.18 24.22
C PHE A 296 11.74 2.09 23.15
N GLU A 297 11.90 0.83 23.56
CA GLU A 297 11.63 -0.32 22.70
C GLU A 297 10.12 -0.58 22.62
N ASN A 298 9.59 -0.59 21.40
CA ASN A 298 8.21 -0.92 21.08
C ASN A 298 8.17 -2.23 20.30
N SER A 299 7.13 -3.05 20.52
CA SER A 299 6.98 -4.35 19.84
C SER A 299 5.55 -4.53 19.29
N GLY A 300 5.42 -5.31 18.22
CA GLY A 300 4.13 -5.66 17.63
C GLY A 300 3.37 -4.42 17.13
N SER A 301 2.12 -4.25 17.56
CA SER A 301 1.27 -3.13 17.13
C SER A 301 1.84 -1.76 17.50
N ASP A 302 2.51 -1.64 18.65
CA ASP A 302 3.14 -0.39 19.06
C ASP A 302 4.34 -0.06 18.16
N ALA A 303 5.13 -1.07 17.77
CA ALA A 303 6.21 -0.89 16.81
C ALA A 303 5.69 -0.40 15.45
N VAL A 304 4.60 -0.98 14.96
CA VAL A 304 3.95 -0.55 13.71
C VAL A 304 3.52 0.91 13.81
N ARG A 305 2.88 1.31 14.92
CA ARG A 305 2.46 2.69 15.16
C ARG A 305 3.65 3.65 15.14
N VAL A 306 4.75 3.33 15.82
CA VAL A 306 5.95 4.18 15.88
C VAL A 306 6.58 4.33 14.49
N ILE A 307 6.68 3.26 13.69
CA ILE A 307 7.21 3.36 12.32
C ILE A 307 6.33 4.23 11.42
N VAL A 308 5.01 4.10 11.51
CA VAL A 308 4.06 4.92 10.74
C VAL A 308 4.20 6.39 11.11
N GLN A 309 4.38 6.70 12.40
CA GLN A 309 4.47 8.06 12.90
C GLN A 309 5.85 8.69 12.60
N ASP A 310 6.94 7.95 12.79
CA ASP A 310 8.31 8.46 12.65
C ASP A 310 8.95 8.02 11.32
N LYS A 311 9.13 8.98 10.41
CA LYS A 311 9.64 8.72 9.07
C LYS A 311 11.11 8.34 9.03
N ARG A 312 11.87 8.54 10.12
CA ARG A 312 13.23 8.00 10.24
C ARG A 312 13.21 6.48 10.10
N LEU A 313 12.26 5.83 10.76
CA LEU A 313 12.12 4.37 10.70
C LEU A 313 11.58 3.88 9.36
N THR A 314 10.64 4.61 8.75
CA THR A 314 10.15 4.34 7.40
C THR A 314 11.30 4.35 6.38
N ALA A 315 12.23 5.31 6.48
CA ALA A 315 13.36 5.46 5.58
C ALA A 315 14.39 4.32 5.65
N ILE A 316 14.51 3.64 6.79
CA ILE A 316 15.42 2.49 6.96
C ILE A 316 15.10 1.39 5.94
N PHE A 317 13.82 1.10 5.73
CA PHE A 317 13.41 0.06 4.80
C PHE A 317 13.71 0.42 3.34
N GLN A 318 13.42 1.65 2.93
CA GLN A 318 13.72 2.10 1.57
C GLN A 318 15.23 2.10 1.32
N ARG A 319 16.03 2.53 2.30
CA ARG A 319 17.48 2.45 2.22
C ARG A 319 17.95 1.00 2.04
N ALA A 320 17.46 0.08 2.87
CA ALA A 320 17.82 -1.33 2.79
C ALA A 320 17.45 -1.92 1.41
N ALA A 321 16.28 -1.59 0.89
CA ALA A 321 15.82 -2.03 -0.43
C ALA A 321 16.64 -1.48 -1.59
N LYS A 322 17.08 -0.22 -1.52
CA LYS A 322 17.92 0.39 -2.55
C LYS A 322 19.36 -0.12 -2.52
N LEU A 323 19.91 -0.36 -1.33
CA LEU A 323 21.35 -0.62 -1.18
C LEU A 323 21.71 -2.10 -1.07
N SER A 324 20.87 -2.93 -0.44
CA SER A 324 21.20 -4.35 -0.23
C SER A 324 20.59 -5.24 -1.31
N THR A 325 21.46 -5.80 -2.15
CA THR A 325 21.11 -6.88 -3.07
C THR A 325 20.56 -8.10 -2.31
N ASN A 326 21.13 -8.45 -1.15
CA ASN A 326 20.64 -9.60 -0.38
C ASN A 326 19.26 -9.36 0.25
N PHE A 327 18.92 -8.12 0.61
CA PHE A 327 17.55 -7.80 1.05
C PHE A 327 16.55 -7.91 -0.12
N ARG A 328 16.91 -7.43 -1.32
CA ARG A 328 16.10 -7.62 -2.54
C ARG A 328 15.95 -9.10 -2.91
N THR A 329 17.02 -9.89 -2.82
CA THR A 329 16.99 -11.35 -3.02
C THR A 329 16.11 -12.04 -1.98
N ALA A 330 16.12 -11.58 -0.72
CA ALA A 330 15.24 -12.09 0.32
C ALA A 330 13.76 -11.82 0.01
N GLN A 331 13.42 -10.65 -0.56
CA GLN A 331 12.08 -10.35 -1.06
C GLN A 331 11.65 -11.35 -2.13
N ILE A 332 12.47 -11.55 -3.17
CA ILE A 332 12.18 -12.49 -4.27
C ILE A 332 12.04 -13.93 -3.77
N LYS A 333 12.91 -14.35 -2.86
CA LYS A 333 12.86 -15.69 -2.26
C LYS A 333 11.60 -15.91 -1.46
N LEU A 334 11.18 -14.94 -0.65
CA LEU A 334 9.93 -15.06 0.13
C LEU A 334 8.71 -15.03 -0.79
N LEU A 335 8.68 -14.13 -1.76
CA LEU A 335 7.63 -14.05 -2.77
C LEU A 335 7.41 -15.42 -3.43
N ALA A 336 8.48 -16.02 -3.97
CA ALA A 336 8.38 -17.32 -4.63
C ALA A 336 8.01 -18.45 -3.65
N ARG A 337 8.51 -18.43 -2.41
CA ARG A 337 8.14 -19.46 -1.41
C ARG A 337 6.65 -19.41 -1.06
N THR A 338 6.10 -18.22 -0.90
CA THR A 338 4.73 -18.02 -0.39
C THR A 338 3.69 -18.04 -1.50
N TYR A 339 4.03 -17.55 -2.69
CA TYR A 339 3.07 -17.27 -3.77
C TYR A 339 3.36 -18.06 -5.06
N ASN A 340 4.13 -19.15 -5.00
CA ASN A 340 4.33 -20.03 -6.15
C ASN A 340 3.12 -20.97 -6.36
N PRO A 341 2.31 -20.77 -7.41
CA PRO A 341 1.13 -21.60 -7.64
C PRO A 341 1.49 -23.05 -8.04
N LEU A 342 2.70 -23.30 -8.57
CA LEU A 342 3.13 -24.64 -9.00
C LEU A 342 3.34 -25.62 -7.83
N ALA A 343 3.46 -25.11 -6.61
CA ALA A 343 3.57 -25.93 -5.40
C ALA A 343 2.20 -26.42 -4.88
N LEU A 344 1.11 -26.02 -5.54
CA LEU A 344 -0.26 -26.31 -5.11
C LEU A 344 -0.88 -27.45 -5.92
N SER A 345 -1.85 -28.12 -5.28
CA SER A 345 -2.80 -29.01 -5.93
C SER A 345 -4.21 -28.53 -5.64
N ILE A 346 -5.12 -28.70 -6.60
CA ILE A 346 -6.51 -28.27 -6.49
C ILE A 346 -7.46 -29.43 -6.80
N PRO A 347 -8.66 -29.45 -6.20
CA PRO A 347 -9.71 -30.36 -6.64
C PRO A 347 -10.19 -29.95 -8.04
N VAL A 348 -10.46 -30.92 -8.91
CA VAL A 348 -11.14 -30.73 -10.20
C VAL A 348 -12.14 -31.85 -10.39
N THR A 349 -13.38 -31.53 -10.73
CA THR A 349 -14.42 -32.53 -10.98
C THR A 349 -14.46 -32.92 -12.45
N LEU A 350 -14.22 -34.20 -12.75
CA LEU A 350 -14.32 -34.80 -14.08
C LEU A 350 -15.31 -35.96 -14.02
N ASN A 351 -16.33 -35.97 -14.88
CA ASN A 351 -17.37 -37.00 -14.92
C ASN A 351 -18.01 -37.29 -13.55
N GLY A 352 -18.27 -36.23 -12.76
CA GLY A 352 -18.85 -36.36 -11.43
C GLY A 352 -17.90 -36.89 -10.34
N LYS A 353 -16.62 -37.12 -10.65
CA LYS A 353 -15.59 -37.53 -9.69
C LYS A 353 -14.59 -36.39 -9.45
N SER A 354 -14.25 -36.15 -8.20
CA SER A 354 -13.25 -35.14 -7.81
C SER A 354 -11.85 -35.73 -7.79
N PHE A 355 -10.89 -35.02 -8.41
CA PHE A 355 -9.48 -35.39 -8.48
C PHE A 355 -8.62 -34.27 -7.88
N SER A 356 -7.60 -34.61 -7.09
CA SER A 356 -6.57 -33.65 -6.67
C SER A 356 -5.50 -33.54 -7.75
N VAL A 357 -5.47 -32.42 -8.47
CA VAL A 357 -4.60 -32.20 -9.62
C VAL A 357 -3.53 -31.15 -9.27
N PRO A 358 -2.24 -31.47 -9.42
CA PRO A 358 -1.17 -30.48 -9.30
C PRO A 358 -1.33 -29.37 -10.34
N ILE A 359 -1.21 -28.11 -9.92
CA ILE A 359 -1.32 -26.96 -10.82
C ILE A 359 -0.32 -27.04 -11.99
N SER A 360 0.87 -27.57 -11.73
CA SER A 360 1.93 -27.77 -12.73
C SER A 360 1.55 -28.73 -13.87
N GLN A 361 0.52 -29.57 -13.71
CA GLN A 361 0.02 -30.43 -14.80
C GLN A 361 -0.89 -29.67 -15.77
N ILE A 362 -1.55 -28.61 -15.29
CA ILE A 362 -2.56 -27.83 -16.00
C ILE A 362 -1.95 -26.55 -16.59
N PHE A 363 -1.29 -25.74 -15.77
CA PHE A 363 -0.69 -24.46 -16.16
C PHE A 363 0.80 -24.64 -16.38
N ARG A 364 1.20 -24.72 -17.65
CA ARG A 364 2.60 -25.00 -18.06
C ARG A 364 3.31 -23.76 -18.59
N THR A 365 2.57 -22.69 -18.84
CA THR A 365 3.07 -21.48 -19.47
C THR A 365 3.36 -20.40 -18.44
N GLU A 366 4.27 -19.47 -18.79
CA GLU A 366 4.57 -18.32 -17.95
C GLU A 366 3.32 -17.44 -17.76
N ALA A 367 2.48 -17.28 -18.78
CA ALA A 367 1.21 -16.55 -18.69
C ALA A 367 0.24 -17.18 -17.68
N GLY A 368 0.11 -18.51 -17.70
CA GLY A 368 -0.72 -19.25 -16.74
C GLY A 368 -0.26 -19.07 -15.30
N ILE A 369 1.05 -19.22 -15.09
CA ILE A 369 1.66 -19.05 -13.77
C ILE A 369 1.49 -17.61 -13.27
N ALA A 370 1.71 -16.61 -14.13
CA ALA A 370 1.57 -15.20 -13.77
C ALA A 370 0.13 -14.85 -13.35
N THR A 371 -0.86 -15.35 -14.09
CA THR A 371 -2.29 -15.17 -13.74
C THR A 371 -2.62 -15.73 -12.37
N LEU A 372 -2.16 -16.95 -12.06
CA LEU A 372 -2.42 -17.55 -10.74
C LEU A 372 -1.64 -16.87 -9.61
N MET A 373 -0.41 -16.45 -9.90
CA MET A 373 0.43 -15.73 -8.94
C MET A 373 -0.15 -14.34 -8.60
N ASP A 374 -0.66 -13.60 -9.58
CA ASP A 374 -1.37 -12.33 -9.36
C ASP A 374 -2.55 -12.50 -8.38
N ARG A 375 -3.33 -13.58 -8.55
CA ARG A 375 -4.41 -13.92 -7.61
C ARG A 375 -3.90 -14.27 -6.23
N LEU A 376 -2.85 -15.09 -6.12
CA LEU A 376 -2.27 -15.44 -4.82
C LEU A 376 -1.77 -14.21 -4.07
N VAL A 377 -1.06 -13.32 -4.74
CA VAL A 377 -0.55 -12.07 -4.13
C VAL A 377 -1.70 -11.20 -3.64
N ASN A 378 -2.75 -11.02 -4.44
CA ASN A 378 -3.81 -10.06 -4.14
C ASN A 378 -4.95 -10.61 -3.28
N ARG A 379 -5.19 -11.92 -3.35
CA ARG A 379 -6.34 -12.56 -2.70
C ARG A 379 -5.95 -13.60 -1.65
N GLY A 380 -4.68 -14.00 -1.59
CA GLY A 380 -4.22 -15.11 -0.77
C GLY A 380 -4.74 -16.48 -1.23
N THR A 381 -5.44 -16.55 -2.37
CA THR A 381 -6.01 -17.78 -2.94
C THR A 381 -6.02 -17.73 -4.47
N ILE A 382 -5.95 -18.90 -5.10
CA ILE A 382 -6.16 -19.09 -6.54
C ILE A 382 -7.64 -19.31 -6.90
N ASP A 383 -8.56 -19.32 -5.94
CA ASP A 383 -9.99 -19.46 -6.25
C ASP A 383 -10.47 -18.38 -7.22
N PRO A 384 -11.35 -18.69 -8.20
CA PRO A 384 -12.12 -19.93 -8.34
C PRO A 384 -11.52 -20.95 -9.33
N THR A 385 -10.20 -21.18 -9.34
CA THR A 385 -9.54 -22.04 -10.34
C THR A 385 -10.15 -23.44 -10.47
N SER A 386 -10.47 -24.10 -9.35
CA SER A 386 -11.16 -25.42 -9.34
C SER A 386 -12.47 -25.40 -10.13
N ASP A 387 -13.33 -24.43 -9.85
CA ASP A 387 -14.66 -24.34 -10.44
C ASP A 387 -14.59 -24.00 -11.92
N VAL A 388 -13.69 -23.08 -12.28
CA VAL A 388 -13.44 -22.69 -13.67
C VAL A 388 -12.97 -23.90 -14.49
N LEU A 389 -12.01 -24.68 -13.99
CA LEU A 389 -11.51 -25.86 -14.69
C LEU A 389 -12.56 -26.96 -14.78
N SER A 390 -13.32 -27.21 -13.71
CA SER A 390 -14.39 -28.22 -13.73
C SER A 390 -15.49 -27.84 -14.74
N SER A 391 -15.84 -26.56 -14.84
CA SER A 391 -16.79 -26.09 -15.85
C SER A 391 -16.24 -26.22 -17.26
N LEU A 392 -15.01 -25.76 -17.51
CA LEU A 392 -14.36 -25.86 -18.83
C LEU A 392 -14.20 -27.32 -19.28
N ALA A 393 -13.85 -28.22 -18.37
CA ALA A 393 -13.72 -29.64 -18.67
C ALA A 393 -15.06 -30.24 -19.12
N ARG A 394 -16.14 -29.94 -18.41
CA ARG A 394 -17.50 -30.35 -18.80
C ARG A 394 -17.93 -29.74 -20.14
N GLU A 395 -17.69 -28.46 -20.36
CA GLU A 395 -18.05 -27.76 -21.61
C GLU A 395 -17.31 -28.32 -22.84
N ASN A 396 -16.09 -28.82 -22.65
CA ASN A 396 -15.24 -29.36 -23.72
C ASN A 396 -15.16 -30.89 -23.72
N ASN A 397 -16.00 -31.59 -22.94
CA ASN A 397 -15.99 -33.06 -22.79
C ASN A 397 -14.62 -33.64 -22.42
N ILE A 398 -13.83 -32.91 -21.62
CA ILE A 398 -12.55 -33.39 -21.08
C ILE A 398 -12.84 -34.30 -19.89
N THR A 399 -12.42 -35.55 -20.03
CA THR A 399 -12.70 -36.64 -19.06
C THR A 399 -11.47 -37.13 -18.33
N SER A 400 -10.28 -36.65 -18.69
CA SER A 400 -9.00 -37.03 -18.10
C SER A 400 -8.23 -35.81 -17.58
N ILE A 401 -7.41 -36.03 -16.55
CA ILE A 401 -6.50 -34.99 -16.03
C ILE A 401 -5.54 -34.51 -17.12
N SER A 402 -5.05 -35.43 -17.96
CA SER A 402 -4.13 -35.09 -19.04
C SER A 402 -4.72 -34.15 -20.07
N GLY A 403 -6.04 -34.13 -20.25
CA GLY A 403 -6.72 -33.22 -21.17
C GLY A 403 -6.96 -31.82 -20.59
N LEU A 404 -6.71 -31.58 -19.29
CA LEU A 404 -6.94 -30.27 -18.68
C LEU A 404 -5.95 -29.20 -19.17
N ASN A 405 -4.75 -29.61 -19.60
CA ASN A 405 -3.74 -28.67 -20.07
C ASN A 405 -4.14 -27.98 -21.39
N SER A 406 -4.98 -28.60 -22.22
CA SER A 406 -5.49 -27.97 -23.45
C SER A 406 -6.47 -26.83 -23.15
N LEU A 407 -6.97 -26.74 -21.92
CA LEU A 407 -7.87 -25.70 -21.45
C LEU A 407 -7.14 -24.50 -20.83
N GLU A 408 -5.80 -24.49 -20.78
CA GLU A 408 -5.02 -23.46 -20.08
C GLU A 408 -5.38 -22.05 -20.55
N ARG A 409 -5.52 -21.82 -21.86
CA ARG A 409 -5.86 -20.49 -22.43
C ARG A 409 -7.23 -19.98 -21.97
N ASP A 410 -8.24 -20.84 -22.03
CA ASP A 410 -9.61 -20.50 -21.63
C ASP A 410 -9.68 -20.29 -20.11
N ALA A 411 -8.95 -21.10 -19.34
CA ALA A 411 -8.82 -20.95 -17.91
C ALA A 411 -8.19 -19.60 -17.55
N ILE A 412 -7.08 -19.22 -18.20
CA ILE A 412 -6.44 -17.91 -17.98
C ILE A 412 -7.42 -16.77 -18.26
N THR A 413 -8.15 -16.84 -19.38
CA THR A 413 -9.14 -15.82 -19.76
C THR A 413 -10.21 -15.65 -18.68
N ARG A 414 -10.72 -16.75 -18.11
CA ARG A 414 -11.73 -16.73 -17.03
C ARG A 414 -11.15 -16.37 -15.66
N LEU A 415 -9.86 -16.56 -15.45
CA LEU A 415 -9.18 -16.34 -14.16
C LEU A 415 -8.44 -15.01 -14.07
N ALA A 416 -8.35 -14.24 -15.15
CA ALA A 416 -7.78 -12.89 -15.14
C ALA A 416 -8.42 -12.06 -14.01
N TYR A 417 -7.58 -11.36 -13.25
CA TYR A 417 -8.02 -10.57 -12.09
C TYR A 417 -7.76 -9.07 -12.29
N ARG A 418 -6.49 -8.65 -12.32
CA ARG A 418 -6.13 -7.24 -12.57
C ARG A 418 -5.54 -7.01 -13.95
N HIS A 419 -4.83 -8.01 -14.49
CA HIS A 419 -4.07 -7.90 -15.73
C HIS A 419 -4.32 -9.12 -16.63
N ASP A 420 -4.31 -8.89 -17.94
CA ASP A 420 -4.41 -9.95 -18.95
C ASP A 420 -3.00 -10.41 -19.37
N PHE A 421 -2.50 -11.48 -18.75
CA PHE A 421 -1.17 -12.02 -19.06
C PHE A 421 -1.10 -12.74 -20.41
N LEU A 422 -2.22 -12.97 -21.11
CA LEU A 422 -2.19 -13.42 -22.51
C LEU A 422 -1.75 -12.30 -23.46
N SER A 423 -1.86 -11.04 -23.04
CA SER A 423 -1.40 -9.87 -23.82
C SER A 423 0.11 -9.60 -23.67
N VAL A 424 0.78 -10.25 -22.72
CA VAL A 424 2.20 -10.02 -22.42
C VAL A 424 3.06 -10.95 -23.29
N SER A 425 3.48 -10.45 -24.45
CA SER A 425 4.20 -11.23 -25.48
C SER A 425 5.56 -11.79 -25.04
N THR A 426 6.16 -11.26 -23.97
CA THR A 426 7.43 -11.75 -23.42
C THR A 426 7.28 -13.03 -22.61
N LEU A 427 6.06 -13.37 -22.17
CA LEU A 427 5.74 -14.62 -21.48
C LEU A 427 5.47 -15.73 -22.50
N SER A 428 5.90 -16.95 -22.20
CA SER A 428 5.42 -18.12 -22.92
C SER A 428 3.90 -18.21 -22.79
N GLN A 429 3.25 -18.53 -23.91
CA GLN A 429 1.80 -18.50 -24.08
C GLN A 429 1.26 -19.92 -24.30
N PRO A 430 0.03 -20.23 -23.87
CA PRO A 430 -0.61 -21.49 -24.22
C PRO A 430 -0.83 -21.58 -25.72
N THR A 431 -0.61 -22.77 -26.29
CA THR A 431 -0.81 -23.04 -27.72
C THR A 431 -2.23 -22.68 -28.14
N THR A 432 -2.36 -21.84 -29.16
CA THR A 432 -3.61 -21.65 -29.89
C THR A 432 -3.75 -22.84 -30.83
N GLU A 433 -4.33 -23.94 -30.37
CA GLU A 433 -4.71 -25.01 -31.31
C GLU A 433 -5.84 -24.49 -32.22
N THR A 434 -5.45 -23.82 -33.30
CA THR A 434 -6.29 -23.44 -34.45
C THR A 434 -6.05 -24.40 -35.61
N GLY A 435 -6.02 -25.71 -35.34
CA GLY A 435 -5.60 -26.73 -36.33
C GLY A 435 -6.59 -27.85 -36.63
N THR A 436 -7.48 -28.18 -35.71
CA THR A 436 -8.59 -29.10 -35.97
C THR A 436 -9.84 -28.27 -36.04
N GLU A 437 -10.40 -28.12 -37.25
CA GLU A 437 -11.79 -27.71 -37.42
C GLU A 437 -12.61 -28.46 -36.37
N ARG A 438 -13.13 -27.74 -35.37
CA ARG A 438 -14.10 -28.32 -34.45
C ARG A 438 -15.19 -28.89 -35.36
N PRO A 439 -15.44 -30.20 -35.38
CA PRO A 439 -16.57 -30.72 -36.14
C PRO A 439 -17.78 -29.97 -35.62
N SER A 440 -18.39 -29.18 -36.52
CA SER A 440 -19.65 -28.52 -36.25
C SER A 440 -20.60 -29.61 -35.80
N ASN A 441 -20.84 -29.69 -34.49
CA ASN A 441 -21.79 -30.63 -33.93
C ASN A 441 -23.15 -30.14 -34.42
N GLN A 442 -23.58 -30.67 -35.56
CA GLN A 442 -24.90 -30.48 -36.12
C GLN A 442 -25.87 -31.01 -35.06
N ILE A 443 -26.46 -30.08 -34.30
CA ILE A 443 -27.65 -30.35 -33.51
C ILE A 443 -28.74 -30.68 -34.53
N ALA A 444 -29.03 -31.97 -34.67
CA ALA A 444 -30.19 -32.44 -35.40
C ALA A 444 -31.45 -31.94 -34.67
N GLY A 445 -32.25 -31.15 -35.39
CA GLY A 445 -33.66 -30.94 -35.08
C GLY A 445 -34.02 -29.56 -34.55
N SER A 446 -34.33 -28.62 -35.45
CA SER A 446 -35.48 -27.74 -35.27
C SER A 446 -36.00 -27.23 -36.62
N PRO A 447 -37.31 -26.97 -36.74
CA PRO A 447 -38.02 -26.99 -38.00
C PRO A 447 -37.90 -25.69 -38.79
N THR A 448 -38.01 -25.86 -40.09
CA THR A 448 -38.09 -24.88 -41.17
C THR A 448 -38.94 -23.64 -40.87
N GLY A 449 -38.31 -22.48 -41.01
CA GLY A 449 -38.95 -21.18 -41.24
C GLY A 449 -38.04 -20.32 -42.12
N ASN A 450 -38.51 -19.99 -43.33
CA ASN A 450 -37.73 -19.33 -44.39
C ASN A 450 -37.41 -17.84 -44.09
N PRO A 451 -36.38 -17.28 -44.75
CA PRO A 451 -35.77 -16.00 -44.40
C PRO A 451 -36.31 -14.82 -45.23
N THR A 452 -36.36 -13.65 -44.61
CA THR A 452 -36.40 -12.36 -45.33
C THR A 452 -35.13 -11.57 -44.99
N GLN A 453 -34.55 -10.99 -46.04
CA GLN A 453 -33.26 -10.30 -46.13
C GLN A 453 -33.04 -9.13 -45.17
N ALA A 454 -31.75 -8.93 -44.86
CA ALA A 454 -30.97 -7.69 -44.65
C ALA A 454 -30.03 -7.92 -43.46
N GLY A 455 -28.75 -7.54 -43.44
CA GLY A 455 -28.03 -6.47 -44.13
C GLY A 455 -26.96 -6.01 -43.12
N SER A 456 -25.73 -5.79 -43.57
CA SER A 456 -24.60 -5.43 -42.72
C SER A 456 -24.76 -4.04 -42.11
N ILE A 457 -24.49 -3.85 -40.81
CA ILE A 457 -24.10 -2.58 -40.17
C ILE A 457 -23.37 -3.00 -38.85
N GLY A 458 -22.23 -2.49 -38.39
CA GLY A 458 -21.66 -1.15 -38.44
C GLY A 458 -22.18 -0.29 -37.26
N ARG A 459 -21.27 0.14 -36.38
CA ARG A 459 -21.29 1.34 -35.50
C ARG A 459 -22.55 1.75 -34.68
N ARG A 460 -22.23 2.24 -33.47
CA ARG A 460 -22.76 3.45 -32.79
C ARG A 460 -24.23 3.51 -32.30
N ASN A 461 -24.30 3.88 -31.02
CA ASN A 461 -25.06 4.98 -30.41
C ASN A 461 -26.54 4.82 -30.01
N GLU A 462 -26.79 5.52 -28.89
CA GLU A 462 -28.00 6.29 -28.55
C GLU A 462 -29.26 5.55 -28.12
N ILE A 463 -29.57 5.74 -26.83
CA ILE A 463 -30.91 5.60 -26.27
C ILE A 463 -31.49 7.00 -26.14
N GLN A 464 -32.58 7.27 -26.87
CA GLN A 464 -33.44 8.44 -26.70
C GLN A 464 -34.57 8.16 -25.71
N ARG A 465 -34.90 9.21 -24.94
CA ARG A 465 -35.96 9.35 -23.93
C ARG A 465 -37.37 9.51 -24.53
N ALA A 466 -38.38 9.39 -23.66
CA ALA A 466 -39.53 10.30 -23.56
C ALA A 466 -40.11 10.27 -22.11
N PRO A 467 -40.98 11.20 -21.68
CA PRO A 467 -40.82 12.65 -21.65
C PRO A 467 -41.11 13.30 -20.27
N ASP A 468 -40.70 14.58 -20.16
CA ASP A 468 -41.13 15.69 -19.27
C ASP A 468 -41.51 15.48 -17.80
N GLU A 469 -40.69 16.04 -16.91
CA GLU A 469 -41.12 17.04 -15.91
C GLU A 469 -39.96 18.04 -15.68
N SER A 470 -40.33 19.31 -15.53
CA SER A 470 -39.50 20.51 -15.72
C SER A 470 -38.62 20.87 -14.51
N VAL A 471 -37.30 20.91 -14.70
CA VAL A 471 -36.38 21.70 -13.86
C VAL A 471 -35.29 22.31 -14.75
N ALA A 472 -35.04 23.61 -14.56
CA ALA A 472 -34.17 24.46 -15.38
C ALA A 472 -32.71 23.95 -15.49
N PRO A 473 -31.99 24.22 -16.61
CA PRO A 473 -30.65 23.71 -16.81
C PRO A 473 -29.58 24.51 -16.03
N PHE A 474 -28.72 23.76 -15.35
CA PHE A 474 -27.48 24.20 -14.73
C PHE A 474 -26.40 24.41 -15.81
N ASP A 475 -25.77 25.59 -15.83
CA ASP A 475 -24.69 25.98 -16.73
C ASP A 475 -23.33 25.55 -16.16
N PRO A 476 -22.58 24.64 -16.81
CA PRO A 476 -21.30 24.15 -16.31
C PRO A 476 -20.08 24.97 -16.77
N THR A 477 -20.23 26.22 -17.22
CA THR A 477 -19.10 27.02 -17.74
C THR A 477 -18.44 27.98 -16.75
N GLN A 478 -18.69 27.87 -15.44
CA GLN A 478 -17.93 28.62 -14.43
C GLN A 478 -17.33 27.70 -13.36
N SER A 479 -16.16 27.13 -13.65
CA SER A 479 -15.15 26.88 -12.62
C SER A 479 -13.80 27.38 -13.11
N GLY A 480 -13.21 28.27 -12.32
CA GLY A 480 -12.03 29.05 -12.68
C GLY A 480 -10.81 28.17 -12.93
N ARG A 481 -10.19 28.37 -14.09
CA ARG A 481 -8.80 28.01 -14.33
C ARG A 481 -7.92 28.88 -13.43
N VAL A 482 -7.33 28.29 -12.39
CA VAL A 482 -6.12 28.83 -11.78
C VAL A 482 -4.95 28.40 -12.68
N ALA A 483 -4.41 29.35 -13.43
CA ALA A 483 -3.23 29.16 -14.24
C ALA A 483 -2.00 28.97 -13.34
N SER A 484 -1.39 27.79 -13.39
CA SER A 484 -0.07 27.54 -12.82
C SER A 484 1.00 28.21 -13.70
N ASN A 485 1.39 29.43 -13.34
CA ASN A 485 2.61 30.06 -13.85
C ASN A 485 3.83 29.37 -13.23
N GLN A 486 4.33 28.31 -13.87
CA GLN A 486 5.71 27.87 -13.65
C GLN A 486 6.66 28.64 -14.58
N PRO A 487 7.73 29.27 -14.07
CA PRO A 487 8.74 29.87 -14.93
C PRO A 487 9.56 28.80 -15.65
N LYS A 488 9.72 29.01 -16.96
CA LYS A 488 10.54 28.22 -17.88
C LYS A 488 12.02 28.23 -17.42
N PRO A 489 12.73 27.09 -17.40
CA PRO A 489 14.15 27.08 -17.06
C PRO A 489 14.96 27.79 -18.13
N ALA A 490 15.88 28.65 -17.69
CA ALA A 490 16.81 29.38 -18.55
C ALA A 490 17.93 28.48 -19.08
N ASP A 491 18.32 28.72 -20.34
CA ASP A 491 19.46 28.10 -21.03
C ASP A 491 20.78 28.31 -20.27
N PRO A 492 21.67 27.30 -20.19
CA PRO A 492 22.98 27.45 -19.57
C PRO A 492 23.97 28.06 -20.57
N LYS A 493 24.30 29.34 -20.39
CA LYS A 493 25.47 29.97 -21.03
C LYS A 493 26.58 30.24 -20.01
N ALA A 494 27.75 29.65 -20.30
CA ALA A 494 29.12 30.06 -19.97
C ALA A 494 29.46 30.48 -18.52
N GLN A 495 30.17 29.61 -17.81
CA GLN A 495 30.96 29.96 -16.62
C GLN A 495 32.23 30.75 -17.00
N PRO A 496 32.58 31.83 -16.27
CA PRO A 496 33.93 32.40 -16.28
C PRO A 496 34.88 31.63 -15.34
N PRO A 497 36.21 31.72 -15.55
CA PRO A 497 37.18 30.89 -14.84
C PRO A 497 37.36 31.28 -13.38
N ALA A 498 37.61 30.26 -12.55
CA ALA A 498 37.79 30.34 -11.11
C ALA A 498 39.04 31.12 -10.70
N ALA A 499 38.88 32.00 -9.72
CA ALA A 499 39.98 32.64 -9.01
C ALA A 499 40.62 31.67 -8.01
N VAL A 500 41.95 31.59 -8.05
CA VAL A 500 42.80 30.81 -7.15
C VAL A 500 42.81 31.46 -5.77
N ALA A 501 42.26 30.80 -4.76
CA ALA A 501 42.40 31.18 -3.36
C ALA A 501 43.61 30.47 -2.73
N LYS A 502 44.48 31.26 -2.08
CA LYS A 502 45.67 30.81 -1.35
C LYS A 502 45.28 30.04 -0.08
N GLU A 503 45.98 28.95 0.18
CA GLU A 503 45.90 28.16 1.41
C GLU A 503 46.31 28.96 2.65
N PRO A 504 45.62 28.81 3.80
CA PRO A 504 46.13 29.28 5.08
C PRO A 504 47.05 28.25 5.74
N THR A 505 48.21 28.73 6.17
CA THR A 505 49.26 28.05 6.95
C THR A 505 48.72 27.49 8.27
N PRO A 506 49.16 26.29 8.72
CA PRO A 506 48.71 25.71 9.99
C PRO A 506 49.42 26.32 11.20
N THR A 507 48.64 26.78 12.18
CA THR A 507 49.11 27.20 13.51
C THR A 507 49.23 25.99 14.46
N ALA A 508 50.34 25.96 15.20
CA ALA A 508 50.74 24.90 16.14
C ALA A 508 49.84 24.82 17.40
N PRO A 509 49.79 23.66 18.10
CA PRO A 509 48.90 23.45 19.24
C PRO A 509 49.39 24.14 20.53
N ALA A 510 48.44 24.76 21.24
CA ALA A 510 48.64 25.35 22.56
C ALA A 510 48.76 24.28 23.66
N GLY A 511 49.72 24.48 24.56
CA GLY A 511 50.01 23.60 25.71
C GLY A 511 49.01 23.75 26.88
N PRO A 512 49.21 22.97 27.97
CA PRO A 512 48.23 22.78 29.03
C PRO A 512 48.19 23.96 30.01
N ILE A 513 46.97 24.31 30.44
CA ILE A 513 46.68 25.35 31.43
C ILE A 513 46.68 24.73 32.83
N THR A 514 47.52 25.25 33.71
CA THR A 514 47.56 24.97 35.15
C THR A 514 46.58 25.88 35.89
N ILE A 515 45.80 25.34 36.85
CA ILE A 515 44.92 26.09 37.75
C ILE A 515 45.64 26.29 39.10
N PRO A 516 45.76 27.51 39.65
CA PRO A 516 46.12 27.72 41.04
C PRO A 516 44.86 27.83 41.92
N GLY A 517 44.98 27.26 43.12
CA GLY A 517 43.91 27.17 44.11
C GLY A 517 43.53 28.48 44.79
N GLY A 518 42.34 28.43 45.38
CA GLY A 518 41.73 29.37 46.32
C GLY A 518 40.54 28.70 46.96
#